data_AF-A0A928PLK0-F1
#
_entry.id   AF-A0A928PLK0-F1
#
_cell.length_a   1.000
_cell.length_b   1.000
_cell.length_c   1.000
_cell.angle_alpha   90.00
_cell.angle_beta   90.00
_cell.angle_gamma   90.00
#
_symmetry.space_group_name_H-M   'P 1'
#
loop_
_entity.id
_entity.type
_entity.pdbx_description
1 polymer ?
#
loop_
_entity_poly.entity_id
_entity_poly.type
_entity_poly.pdbx_seq_one_letter_code
_entity_poly.pdbx_strand_id
1 'polypeptide(L)'
;MKTKNKVINLIIRLILILLGIAIILLYIPPLVSLGVINAGNLFGFAVGGGLIILGIFFNKITELIRLGVEAGKGKIIYSCSAVVIALAVIFFSVFFVTLGNVISHSGYTASNENTVIVLGCQIRGSVPSMSLVQRTNAAVKYLEEHPDAIAIATGGQGSDEDLSEGQCIYNLMTEKGISPDRIIIEDKSTSTDENIANAKKIMDEKGLDYNVAIATNEYHEYRASLICKKNGLTASSIPAPSSPRGKPTFFTREVLGVWAQWIKVKS
;
A
#
# COMPACT_ATOMS: atom_id res chain seq x y z
N MET A 1 -20.22 -7.03 -44.50
CA MET A 1 -20.45 -6.28 -43.24
C MET A 1 -20.69 -7.17 -42.02
N LYS A 2 -21.65 -8.12 -42.03
CA LYS A 2 -21.99 -8.96 -40.85
C LYS A 2 -20.82 -9.80 -40.29
N THR A 3 -19.97 -10.37 -41.15
CA THR A 3 -18.82 -11.20 -40.72
C THR A 3 -17.72 -10.39 -40.04
N LYS A 4 -17.45 -9.15 -40.51
CA LYS A 4 -16.45 -8.24 -39.93
C LYS A 4 -16.81 -7.87 -38.49
N ASN A 5 -18.09 -7.59 -38.23
CA ASN A 5 -18.56 -7.25 -36.87
C ASN A 5 -18.49 -8.46 -35.91
N LYS A 6 -18.75 -9.68 -36.41
CA LYS A 6 -18.57 -10.90 -35.60
C LYS A 6 -17.12 -11.13 -35.19
N VAL A 7 -16.17 -10.92 -36.12
CA VAL A 7 -14.74 -11.06 -35.85
C VAL A 7 -14.26 -10.00 -34.84
N ILE A 8 -14.66 -8.73 -35.01
CA ILE A 8 -14.31 -7.66 -34.07
C ILE A 8 -14.84 -7.97 -32.65
N ASN A 9 -16.10 -8.36 -32.52
CA ASN A 9 -16.67 -8.70 -31.22
C ASN A 9 -15.94 -9.88 -30.57
N LEU A 10 -15.54 -10.89 -31.36
CA LEU A 10 -14.74 -12.01 -30.85
C LEU A 10 -13.39 -11.53 -30.32
N ILE A 11 -12.70 -10.67 -31.05
CA ILE A 11 -11.39 -10.12 -30.63
C ILE A 11 -11.53 -9.34 -29.32
N ILE A 12 -12.50 -8.42 -29.21
CA ILE A 12 -12.72 -7.63 -27.99
C ILE A 12 -12.97 -8.55 -26.79
N ARG A 13 -13.80 -9.57 -26.95
CA ARG A 13 -14.10 -10.54 -25.90
C ARG A 13 -12.86 -11.28 -25.42
N LEU A 14 -12.06 -11.77 -26.36
CA LEU A 14 -10.82 -12.47 -26.03
C LEU A 14 -9.84 -11.56 -25.31
N ILE A 15 -9.69 -10.30 -25.74
CA ILE A 15 -8.85 -9.31 -25.05
C ILE A 15 -9.32 -9.10 -23.60
N LEU A 16 -10.61 -8.86 -23.38
CA LEU A 16 -11.16 -8.64 -22.04
C LEU A 16 -10.94 -9.85 -21.12
N ILE A 17 -11.21 -11.06 -21.63
CA ILE A 17 -11.03 -12.30 -20.86
C ILE A 17 -9.55 -12.54 -20.55
N LEU A 18 -8.67 -12.44 -21.55
CA LEU A 18 -7.23 -12.68 -21.37
C LEU A 18 -6.61 -11.65 -20.42
N LEU A 19 -6.99 -10.37 -20.53
CA LEU A 19 -6.55 -9.33 -19.61
C LEU A 19 -7.04 -9.60 -18.18
N GLY A 20 -8.32 -9.96 -18.02
CA GLY A 20 -8.87 -10.30 -16.71
C GLY A 20 -8.18 -11.51 -16.07
N ILE A 21 -7.90 -12.56 -16.86
CA ILE A 21 -7.11 -13.72 -16.42
C ILE A 21 -5.70 -13.31 -16.00
N ALA A 22 -5.01 -12.50 -16.81
CA ALA A 22 -3.67 -12.02 -16.49
C ALA A 22 -3.64 -11.22 -15.17
N ILE A 23 -4.64 -10.38 -14.91
CA ILE A 23 -4.78 -9.66 -13.64
C ILE A 23 -5.00 -10.64 -12.49
N ILE A 24 -5.90 -11.61 -12.62
CA ILE A 24 -6.11 -12.61 -11.55
C ILE A 24 -4.81 -13.38 -11.26
N LEU A 25 -4.10 -13.82 -12.29
CA LEU A 25 -2.82 -14.52 -12.15
C LEU A 25 -1.76 -13.65 -11.47
N LEU A 26 -1.79 -12.33 -11.63
CA LEU A 26 -0.88 -11.41 -10.94
C LEU A 26 -1.15 -11.34 -9.42
N TYR A 27 -2.40 -11.52 -8.98
CA TYR A 27 -2.80 -11.42 -7.57
C TYR A 27 -2.94 -12.77 -6.84
N ILE A 28 -2.77 -13.90 -7.55
CA ILE A 28 -2.70 -15.24 -6.95
C ILE A 28 -1.41 -15.49 -6.14
N PRO A 29 -0.20 -15.14 -6.63
CA PRO A 29 1.04 -15.41 -5.90
C PRO A 29 1.11 -14.82 -4.48
N PRO A 30 0.70 -13.57 -4.20
CA PRO A 30 0.65 -13.07 -2.82
C PRO A 30 -0.20 -13.95 -1.89
N LEU A 31 -1.33 -14.47 -2.39
CA LEU A 31 -2.23 -15.31 -1.62
C LEU A 31 -1.63 -16.70 -1.36
N VAL A 32 -1.23 -17.40 -2.41
CA VAL A 32 -0.84 -18.82 -2.32
C VAL A 32 0.55 -18.99 -1.73
N SER A 33 1.50 -18.10 -2.08
CA SER A 33 2.89 -18.26 -1.67
C SER A 33 3.25 -17.54 -0.37
N LEU A 34 2.50 -16.51 0.02
CA LEU A 34 2.78 -15.71 1.23
C LEU A 34 1.63 -15.73 2.25
N GLY A 35 0.48 -16.33 1.92
CA GLY A 35 -0.71 -16.32 2.78
C GLY A 35 -1.31 -14.92 2.99
N VAL A 36 -1.00 -13.96 2.11
CA VAL A 36 -1.39 -12.56 2.28
C VAL A 36 -2.80 -12.34 1.72
N ILE A 37 -3.71 -11.94 2.61
CA ILE A 37 -5.08 -11.54 2.28
C ILE A 37 -5.29 -10.10 2.74
N ASN A 38 -5.47 -9.18 1.79
CA ASN A 38 -5.80 -7.79 2.09
C ASN A 38 -6.65 -7.14 0.98
N ALA A 39 -7.00 -5.86 1.16
CA ALA A 39 -7.81 -5.09 0.21
C ALA A 39 -7.20 -5.02 -1.21
N GLY A 40 -5.87 -5.15 -1.34
CA GLY A 40 -5.21 -5.22 -2.65
C GLY A 40 -5.57 -6.48 -3.42
N ASN A 41 -5.61 -7.65 -2.78
CA ASN A 41 -6.06 -8.90 -3.41
C ASN A 41 -7.50 -8.79 -3.89
N LEU A 42 -8.38 -8.27 -3.01
CA LEU A 42 -9.80 -8.08 -3.33
C LEU A 42 -9.97 -7.15 -4.53
N PHE A 43 -9.24 -6.04 -4.56
CA PHE A 43 -9.25 -5.10 -5.69
C PHE A 43 -8.81 -5.77 -7.00
N GLY A 44 -7.67 -6.47 -6.99
CA GLY A 44 -7.15 -7.17 -8.16
C GLY A 44 -8.12 -8.21 -8.70
N PHE A 45 -8.69 -9.04 -7.83
CA PHE A 45 -9.67 -10.05 -8.23
C PHE A 45 -10.99 -9.44 -8.71
N ALA A 46 -11.46 -8.34 -8.11
CA ALA A 46 -12.66 -7.65 -8.56
C ALA A 46 -12.48 -7.05 -9.97
N VAL A 47 -11.35 -6.39 -10.24
CA VAL A 47 -11.03 -5.85 -11.57
C VAL A 47 -10.88 -6.98 -12.59
N GLY A 48 -10.09 -8.01 -12.28
CA GLY A 48 -9.87 -9.14 -13.18
C GLY A 48 -11.15 -9.93 -13.48
N GLY A 49 -11.92 -10.26 -12.43
CA GLY A 49 -13.21 -10.93 -12.56
C GLY A 49 -14.25 -10.10 -13.32
N GLY A 50 -14.30 -8.79 -13.07
CA GLY A 50 -15.15 -7.86 -13.79
C GLY A 50 -14.87 -7.85 -15.30
N LEU A 51 -13.59 -7.85 -15.70
CA LEU A 51 -13.19 -7.93 -17.11
C LEU A 51 -13.57 -9.27 -17.76
N ILE A 52 -13.40 -10.38 -17.05
CA ILE A 52 -13.82 -11.71 -17.53
C ILE A 52 -15.34 -11.75 -17.74
N ILE A 53 -16.12 -11.29 -16.76
CA ILE A 53 -17.58 -11.21 -16.83
C ILE A 53 -18.00 -10.32 -18.02
N LEU A 54 -17.38 -9.15 -18.17
CA LEU A 54 -17.64 -8.24 -19.29
C LEU A 54 -17.35 -8.91 -20.64
N GLY A 55 -16.26 -9.67 -20.76
CA GLY A 55 -15.92 -10.40 -21.98
C GLY A 55 -16.83 -11.60 -22.27
N ILE A 56 -17.27 -12.34 -21.25
CA ILE A 56 -18.24 -13.44 -21.40
C ILE A 56 -19.59 -12.91 -21.89
N PHE A 57 -20.10 -11.86 -21.25
CA PHE A 57 -21.42 -11.30 -21.54
C PHE A 57 -21.42 -10.22 -22.62
N PHE A 58 -20.28 -9.89 -23.23
CA PHE A 58 -20.13 -8.81 -24.21
C PHE A 58 -21.20 -8.84 -25.30
N ASN A 59 -21.42 -10.00 -25.94
CA ASN A 59 -22.41 -10.12 -27.01
C ASN A 59 -23.83 -9.80 -26.51
N LYS A 60 -24.21 -10.35 -25.34
CA LYS A 60 -25.50 -10.10 -24.71
C LYS A 60 -25.67 -8.63 -24.34
N ILE A 61 -24.62 -7.98 -23.83
CA ILE A 61 -24.61 -6.54 -23.53
C ILE A 61 -24.81 -5.73 -24.81
N THR A 62 -24.06 -6.03 -25.89
CA THR A 62 -24.21 -5.32 -27.17
C THR A 62 -25.58 -5.52 -27.80
N GLU A 63 -26.18 -6.70 -27.62
CA GLU A 63 -27.53 -7.00 -28.08
C GLU A 63 -28.58 -6.22 -27.29
N LEU A 64 -28.48 -6.18 -25.95
CA LEU A 64 -29.36 -5.38 -25.10
C LEU A 64 -29.28 -3.88 -25.43
N ILE A 65 -28.07 -3.36 -25.65
CA ILE A 65 -27.85 -1.97 -26.11
C ILE A 65 -28.57 -1.75 -27.44
N ARG A 66 -28.39 -2.66 -28.41
CA ARG A 66 -29.02 -2.56 -29.72
C ARG A 66 -30.55 -2.57 -29.63
N LEU A 67 -31.14 -3.51 -28.89
CA LEU A 67 -32.58 -3.60 -28.70
C LEU A 67 -33.15 -2.34 -28.03
N GLY A 68 -32.44 -1.80 -27.03
CA GLY A 68 -32.84 -0.56 -26.37
C GLY A 68 -32.76 0.67 -27.28
N VAL A 69 -31.78 0.72 -28.18
CA VAL A 69 -31.68 1.76 -29.21
C VAL A 69 -32.82 1.64 -30.22
N GLU A 70 -33.11 0.43 -30.71
CA GLU A 70 -34.23 0.14 -31.62
C GLU A 70 -35.58 0.48 -30.97
N ALA A 71 -35.71 0.36 -29.64
CA ALA A 71 -36.88 0.76 -28.86
C ALA A 71 -36.96 2.27 -28.52
N GLY A 72 -36.13 3.12 -29.14
CA GLY A 72 -36.16 4.58 -28.97
C GLY A 72 -35.46 5.10 -27.71
N LYS A 73 -34.81 4.25 -26.91
CA LYS A 73 -34.10 4.64 -25.68
C LYS A 73 -32.61 4.97 -25.90
N GLY A 74 -32.18 5.10 -27.16
CA GLY A 74 -30.75 5.24 -27.51
C GLY A 74 -30.04 6.41 -26.82
N LYS A 75 -30.67 7.59 -26.77
CA LYS A 75 -30.09 8.77 -26.09
C LYS A 75 -29.76 8.48 -24.62
N ILE A 76 -30.68 7.82 -23.91
CA ILE A 76 -30.49 7.48 -22.49
C ILE A 76 -29.35 6.46 -22.35
N ILE A 77 -29.35 5.40 -23.15
CA ILE A 77 -28.34 4.34 -23.11
C ILE A 77 -26.93 4.89 -23.37
N TYR A 78 -26.76 5.73 -24.39
CA TYR A 78 -25.47 6.33 -24.70
C TYR A 78 -25.01 7.30 -23.62
N SER A 79 -25.90 8.13 -23.06
CA SER A 79 -25.57 9.02 -21.94
C SER A 79 -25.14 8.24 -20.70
N CYS A 80 -25.89 7.21 -20.31
CA CYS A 80 -25.52 6.36 -19.16
C CYS A 80 -24.19 5.64 -19.41
N SER A 81 -23.97 5.10 -20.61
CA SER A 81 -22.71 4.44 -20.98
C SER A 81 -21.54 5.41 -20.91
N ALA A 82 -21.71 6.64 -21.43
CA ALA A 82 -20.69 7.67 -21.37
C ALA A 82 -20.33 8.06 -19.94
N VAL A 83 -21.33 8.20 -19.06
CA VAL A 83 -21.11 8.48 -17.63
C VAL A 83 -20.35 7.34 -16.95
N VAL A 84 -20.75 6.08 -17.18
CA VAL A 84 -20.04 4.92 -16.61
C VAL A 84 -18.60 4.85 -17.08
N ILE A 85 -18.35 5.07 -18.37
CA ILE A 85 -16.99 5.10 -18.93
C ILE A 85 -16.20 6.26 -18.33
N ALA A 86 -16.78 7.46 -18.23
CA ALA A 86 -16.11 8.62 -17.65
C ALA A 86 -15.73 8.38 -16.18
N LEU A 87 -16.63 7.81 -15.38
CA LEU A 87 -16.35 7.46 -13.99
C LEU A 87 -15.25 6.40 -13.87
N ALA A 88 -15.26 5.38 -14.74
CA ALA A 88 -14.20 4.37 -14.76
C ALA A 88 -12.84 4.99 -15.13
N VAL A 89 -12.80 5.85 -16.16
CA VAL A 89 -11.58 6.57 -16.56
C VAL A 89 -11.06 7.44 -15.43
N ILE A 90 -11.92 8.21 -14.77
CA ILE A 90 -11.53 9.05 -13.62
C ILE A 90 -10.98 8.17 -12.50
N PHE A 91 -11.69 7.10 -12.14
CA PHE A 91 -11.29 6.19 -11.08
C PHE A 91 -9.90 5.59 -11.33
N PHE A 92 -9.68 5.01 -12.52
CA PHE A 92 -8.38 4.43 -12.86
C PHE A 92 -7.29 5.48 -13.03
N SER A 93 -7.61 6.68 -13.51
CA SER A 93 -6.62 7.77 -13.59
C SER A 93 -6.13 8.16 -12.19
N VAL A 94 -7.05 8.35 -11.23
CA VAL A 94 -6.69 8.64 -9.83
C VAL A 94 -5.91 7.48 -9.22
N PHE A 95 -6.28 6.23 -9.52
CA PHE A 95 -5.55 5.03 -9.09
C PHE A 95 -4.10 5.04 -9.59
N PHE A 96 -3.88 5.22 -10.90
CA PHE A 96 -2.54 5.19 -11.47
C PHE A 96 -1.68 6.40 -11.06
N VAL A 97 -2.27 7.59 -10.90
CA VAL A 97 -1.55 8.75 -10.34
C VAL A 97 -1.10 8.47 -8.90
N THR A 98 -1.99 7.90 -8.08
CA THR A 98 -1.67 7.56 -6.68
C THR A 98 -0.60 6.46 -6.62
N LEU A 99 -0.73 5.43 -7.47
CA LEU A 99 0.28 4.37 -7.59
C LEU A 99 1.64 4.92 -8.02
N GLY A 100 1.65 5.85 -8.98
CA GLY A 100 2.85 6.58 -9.38
C GLY A 100 3.53 7.28 -8.21
N ASN A 101 2.76 8.00 -7.38
CA ASN A 101 3.31 8.63 -6.18
C ASN A 101 3.86 7.61 -5.17
N VAL A 102 3.16 6.49 -4.95
CA VAL A 102 3.63 5.41 -4.07
C VAL A 102 4.96 4.84 -4.57
N ILE A 103 5.09 4.58 -5.86
CA ILE A 103 6.34 4.07 -6.47
C ILE A 103 7.45 5.11 -6.39
N SER A 104 7.18 6.38 -6.68
CA SER A 104 8.20 7.43 -6.65
C SER A 104 8.80 7.67 -5.26
N HIS A 105 8.08 7.34 -4.18
CA HIS A 105 8.59 7.44 -2.80
C HIS A 105 9.18 6.12 -2.29
N SER A 106 9.22 5.05 -3.09
CA SER A 106 9.77 3.77 -2.65
C SER A 106 11.31 3.74 -2.68
N GLY A 107 11.95 4.88 -2.94
CA GLY A 107 13.40 5.05 -3.03
C GLY A 107 14.00 5.50 -1.70
N TYR A 108 15.30 5.25 -1.53
CA TYR A 108 16.05 5.65 -0.35
C TYR A 108 16.44 7.13 -0.46
N THR A 109 16.10 7.93 0.54
CA THR A 109 16.38 9.38 0.55
C THR A 109 16.99 9.89 1.86
N ALA A 110 17.02 9.07 2.92
CA ALA A 110 17.68 9.42 4.18
C ALA A 110 19.19 9.61 3.97
N SER A 111 19.81 10.52 4.72
CA SER A 111 21.22 10.85 4.55
C SER A 111 21.93 11.32 5.81
N ASN A 112 21.29 12.14 6.65
CA ASN A 112 21.95 12.77 7.81
C ASN A 112 20.97 12.99 8.97
N GLU A 113 19.78 12.40 8.91
CA GLU A 113 18.78 12.50 9.96
C GLU A 113 19.28 11.76 11.21
N ASN A 114 19.34 12.47 12.34
CA ASN A 114 19.80 11.92 13.62
C ASN A 114 18.69 11.17 14.39
N THR A 115 17.45 11.22 13.90
CA THR A 115 16.32 10.48 14.49
C THR A 115 15.71 9.56 13.44
N VAL A 116 15.75 8.26 13.70
CA VAL A 116 15.12 7.22 12.89
C VAL A 116 13.84 6.78 13.56
N ILE A 117 12.69 6.86 12.89
CA ILE A 117 11.45 6.24 13.38
C ILE A 117 11.27 4.90 12.66
N VAL A 118 11.32 3.81 13.41
CA VAL A 118 11.11 2.45 12.88
C VAL A 118 9.65 2.08 13.08
N LEU A 119 8.90 1.95 11.98
CA LEU A 119 7.47 1.65 12.05
C LEU A 119 7.20 0.16 12.28
N GLY A 120 6.45 -0.13 13.34
CA GLY A 120 5.83 -1.44 13.62
C GLY A 120 4.98 -1.98 12.46
N CYS A 121 4.69 -3.29 12.47
CA CYS A 121 4.05 -3.96 11.34
C CYS A 121 3.11 -5.11 11.76
N GLN A 122 3.68 -6.25 12.17
CA GLN A 122 2.92 -7.37 12.72
C GLN A 122 3.86 -8.34 13.44
N ILE A 123 3.41 -8.86 14.58
CA ILE A 123 3.98 -10.01 15.30
C ILE A 123 2.92 -11.11 15.43
N ARG A 124 3.34 -12.36 15.63
CA ARG A 124 2.47 -13.47 16.05
C ARG A 124 3.06 -14.11 17.30
N GLY A 125 2.39 -13.96 18.45
CA GLY A 125 2.99 -14.28 19.76
C GLY A 125 4.25 -13.43 19.96
N SER A 126 5.41 -14.07 19.88
CA SER A 126 6.73 -13.41 19.96
C SER A 126 7.50 -13.38 18.63
N VAL A 127 6.93 -13.90 17.54
CA VAL A 127 7.62 -14.06 16.25
C VAL A 127 7.30 -12.87 15.33
N PRO A 128 8.30 -12.08 14.93
CA PRO A 128 8.09 -10.95 14.03
C PRO A 128 7.73 -11.42 12.62
N SER A 129 6.85 -10.68 11.95
CA SER A 129 6.63 -10.87 10.51
C SER A 129 7.91 -10.55 9.71
N MET A 130 8.03 -11.15 8.52
CA MET A 130 9.14 -10.83 7.61
C MET A 130 9.23 -9.35 7.30
N SER A 131 8.10 -8.64 7.19
CA SER A 131 8.09 -7.20 6.97
C SER A 131 8.70 -6.44 8.14
N LEU A 132 8.40 -6.81 9.39
CA LEU A 132 8.99 -6.20 10.58
C LEU A 132 10.51 -6.42 10.61
N VAL A 133 10.97 -7.65 10.36
CA VAL A 133 12.40 -7.98 10.29
C VAL A 133 13.12 -7.15 9.22
N GLN A 134 12.54 -7.02 8.02
CA GLN A 134 13.16 -6.23 6.94
C GLN A 134 13.25 -4.74 7.30
N ARG A 135 12.23 -4.18 7.95
CA ARG A 135 12.27 -2.78 8.44
C ARG A 135 13.35 -2.58 9.47
N THR A 136 13.43 -3.48 10.44
CA THR A 136 14.46 -3.44 11.46
C THR A 136 15.86 -3.56 10.85
N ASN A 137 16.08 -4.47 9.90
CA ASN A 137 17.36 -4.58 9.21
C ASN A 137 17.75 -3.31 8.46
N ALA A 138 16.79 -2.66 7.78
CA ALA A 138 17.04 -1.41 7.07
C ALA A 138 17.41 -0.27 8.04
N ALA A 139 16.73 -0.19 9.18
CA ALA A 139 17.05 0.76 10.25
C ALA A 139 18.42 0.51 10.88
N VAL A 140 18.76 -0.76 11.18
CA VAL A 140 20.07 -1.15 11.72
C VAL A 140 21.19 -0.71 10.79
N LYS A 141 21.07 -1.00 9.48
CA LYS A 141 22.07 -0.58 8.50
C LYS A 141 22.28 0.94 8.52
N TYR A 142 21.20 1.71 8.60
CA TYR A 142 21.31 3.18 8.70
C TYR A 142 22.06 3.61 9.97
N LEU A 143 21.75 3.01 11.12
CA LEU A 143 22.35 3.37 12.42
C LEU A 143 23.81 2.92 12.56
N GLU A 144 24.23 1.89 11.83
CA GLU A 144 25.64 1.48 11.70
C GLU A 144 26.43 2.53 10.91
N GLU A 145 25.85 3.07 9.84
CA GLU A 145 26.46 4.13 9.02
C GLU A 145 26.44 5.51 9.73
N HIS A 146 25.51 5.71 10.68
CA HIS A 146 25.30 6.98 11.40
C HIS A 146 25.37 6.75 12.92
N PRO A 147 26.57 6.73 13.53
CA PRO A 147 26.75 6.33 14.93
C PRO A 147 26.09 7.26 15.94
N ASP A 148 25.85 8.53 15.58
CA ASP A 148 25.20 9.52 16.45
C ASP A 148 23.66 9.50 16.33
N ALA A 149 23.11 8.80 15.34
CA ALA A 149 21.68 8.71 15.17
C ALA A 149 21.05 7.80 16.23
N ILE A 150 19.82 8.10 16.63
CA ILE A 150 19.02 7.27 17.53
C ILE A 150 17.79 6.72 16.81
N ALA A 151 17.23 5.65 17.34
CA ALA A 151 16.01 5.03 16.84
C ALA A 151 14.87 5.16 17.83
N ILE A 152 13.69 5.49 17.32
CA ILE A 152 12.41 5.32 18.03
C ILE A 152 11.73 4.09 17.43
N ALA A 153 11.75 2.99 18.17
CA ALA A 153 11.11 1.74 17.82
C ALA A 153 9.62 1.81 18.19
N THR A 154 8.75 1.89 17.19
CA THR A 154 7.30 2.16 17.41
C THR A 154 6.42 0.95 17.20
N GLY A 155 5.31 0.92 17.94
CA GLY A 155 4.20 -0.01 17.77
C GLY A 155 3.83 -0.67 19.09
N GLY A 156 2.54 -0.62 19.44
CA GLY A 156 2.00 -1.24 20.65
C GLY A 156 1.83 -2.74 20.55
N GLN A 157 1.14 -3.31 21.53
CA GLN A 157 0.86 -4.74 21.61
C GLN A 157 -0.54 -5.05 21.07
N GLY A 158 -0.59 -5.90 20.05
CA GLY A 158 -1.84 -6.47 19.53
C GLY A 158 -2.43 -7.52 20.46
N SER A 159 -3.71 -7.87 20.24
CA SER A 159 -4.42 -8.88 21.06
C SER A 159 -3.80 -10.27 21.01
N ASP A 160 -3.09 -10.58 19.92
CA ASP A 160 -2.52 -11.90 19.62
C ASP A 160 -0.99 -11.92 19.77
N GLU A 161 -0.43 -10.95 20.51
CA GLU A 161 1.01 -10.72 20.65
C GLU A 161 1.43 -10.81 22.12
N ASP A 162 2.59 -11.42 22.40
CA ASP A 162 3.13 -11.58 23.77
C ASP A 162 3.91 -10.33 24.22
N LEU A 163 4.34 -9.51 23.26
CA LEU A 163 5.05 -8.25 23.47
C LEU A 163 4.66 -7.24 22.38
N SER A 164 4.91 -5.95 22.65
CA SER A 164 4.67 -4.89 21.67
C SER A 164 5.62 -4.96 20.47
N GLU A 165 5.18 -4.40 19.35
CA GLU A 165 6.01 -4.28 18.15
C GLU A 165 7.29 -3.47 18.40
N GLY A 166 7.18 -2.38 19.14
CA GLY A 166 8.31 -1.54 19.55
C GLY A 166 9.34 -2.33 20.38
N GLN A 167 8.88 -3.16 21.32
CA GLN A 167 9.78 -4.02 22.10
C GLN A 167 10.46 -5.09 21.24
N CYS A 168 9.74 -5.66 20.27
CA CYS A 168 10.32 -6.64 19.35
C CYS A 168 11.39 -6.02 18.46
N ILE A 169 11.13 -4.82 17.91
CA ILE A 169 12.11 -4.06 17.14
C ILE A 169 13.36 -3.80 18.01
N TYR A 170 13.19 -3.34 19.25
CA TYR A 170 14.29 -3.11 20.18
C TYR A 170 15.15 -4.37 20.38
N ASN A 171 14.51 -5.51 20.65
CA ASN A 171 15.21 -6.79 20.85
C ASN A 171 16.00 -7.18 19.60
N LEU A 172 15.39 -7.08 18.42
CA LEU A 172 16.04 -7.40 17.15
C LEU A 172 17.23 -6.47 16.84
N MET A 173 17.15 -5.18 17.19
CA MET A 173 18.22 -4.22 16.96
C MET A 173 19.39 -4.42 17.93
N THR A 174 19.10 -4.69 19.21
CA THR A 174 20.13 -4.96 20.22
C THR A 174 20.85 -6.28 19.96
N GLU A 175 20.14 -7.32 19.50
CA GLU A 175 20.74 -8.58 19.03
C GLU A 175 21.71 -8.36 17.86
N LYS A 176 21.45 -7.33 17.03
CA LYS A 176 22.30 -6.93 15.90
C LYS A 176 23.43 -5.97 16.29
N GLY A 177 23.59 -5.66 17.58
CA GLY A 177 24.71 -4.86 18.08
C GLY A 177 24.46 -3.35 18.12
N ILE A 178 23.24 -2.88 17.86
CA ILE A 178 22.89 -1.47 18.12
C ILE A 178 22.84 -1.26 19.63
N SER A 179 23.50 -0.21 20.11
CA SER A 179 23.59 0.10 21.54
C SER A 179 22.19 0.37 22.13
N PRO A 180 21.80 -0.30 23.24
CA PRO A 180 20.51 -0.12 23.91
C PRO A 180 20.10 1.33 24.20
N ASP A 181 21.05 2.19 24.55
CA ASP A 181 20.83 3.62 24.85
C ASP A 181 20.48 4.46 23.61
N ARG A 182 20.78 3.95 22.40
CA ARG A 182 20.39 4.57 21.13
C ARG A 182 18.99 4.21 20.67
N ILE A 183 18.27 3.35 21.40
CA ILE A 183 16.95 2.86 21.00
C ILE A 183 15.92 3.24 22.07
N ILE A 184 14.91 4.02 21.67
CA ILE A 184 13.79 4.41 22.50
C ILE A 184 12.58 3.59 22.06
N ILE A 185 11.87 2.98 23.01
CA ILE A 185 10.69 2.18 22.74
C ILE A 185 9.44 3.05 22.87
N GLU A 186 8.56 2.97 21.87
CA GLU A 186 7.18 3.47 21.91
C GLU A 186 6.23 2.27 21.74
N ASP A 187 5.52 1.90 22.81
CA ASP A 187 4.78 0.64 22.93
C ASP A 187 3.26 0.83 23.14
N LYS A 188 2.71 2.00 22.84
CA LYS A 188 1.30 2.33 23.11
C LYS A 188 0.44 2.49 21.87
N SER A 189 1.07 2.67 20.72
CA SER A 189 0.38 2.94 19.46
C SER A 189 -0.37 1.72 18.89
N THR A 190 -1.54 1.97 18.31
CA THR A 190 -2.38 0.94 17.67
C THR A 190 -2.56 1.18 16.17
N SER A 191 -1.97 2.26 15.65
CA SER A 191 -2.05 2.64 14.24
C SER A 191 -0.83 3.45 13.84
N THR A 192 -0.53 3.49 12.53
CA THR A 192 0.57 4.30 12.00
C THR A 192 0.46 5.79 12.35
N ASP A 193 -0.77 6.35 12.39
CA ASP A 193 -1.00 7.72 12.85
C ASP A 193 -0.55 7.90 14.32
N GLU A 194 -0.85 6.93 15.19
CA GLU A 194 -0.43 6.94 16.59
C GLU A 194 1.07 6.69 16.76
N ASN A 195 1.68 5.77 15.99
CA ASN A 195 3.13 5.55 16.02
C ASN A 195 3.88 6.87 15.82
N ILE A 196 3.50 7.63 14.76
CA ILE A 196 4.16 8.87 14.40
C ILE A 196 3.83 9.99 15.41
N ALA A 197 2.58 10.09 15.87
CA ALA A 197 2.20 11.09 16.87
C ALA A 197 2.90 10.86 18.23
N ASN A 198 3.02 9.60 18.66
CA ASN A 198 3.70 9.26 19.91
C ASN A 198 5.22 9.39 19.78
N ALA A 199 5.80 8.99 18.64
CA ALA A 199 7.21 9.27 18.35
C ALA A 199 7.51 10.78 18.41
N LYS A 200 6.63 11.62 17.86
CA LYS A 200 6.76 13.08 17.98
C LYS A 200 6.75 13.56 19.43
N LYS A 201 5.87 13.03 20.30
CA LYS A 201 5.87 13.41 21.73
C LYS A 201 7.21 13.06 22.40
N ILE A 202 7.76 11.87 22.11
CA ILE A 202 9.08 11.46 22.59
C ILE A 202 10.17 12.44 22.10
N MET A 203 10.07 12.89 20.85
CA MET A 203 10.98 13.88 20.29
C MET A 203 10.86 15.24 21.00
N ASP A 204 9.64 15.69 21.30
CA ASP A 204 9.40 16.93 22.04
C ASP A 204 9.99 16.87 23.45
N GLU A 205 9.80 15.76 24.17
CA GLU A 205 10.32 15.53 25.52
C GLU A 205 11.86 15.48 25.56
N LYS A 206 12.50 14.97 24.49
CA LYS A 206 13.95 14.82 24.39
C LYS A 206 14.65 15.96 23.64
N GLY A 207 13.89 16.92 23.10
CA GLY A 207 14.43 18.02 22.30
C GLY A 207 15.08 17.56 20.98
N LEU A 208 14.51 16.56 20.32
CA LEU A 208 15.02 16.01 19.06
C LEU A 208 14.55 16.82 17.84
N ASP A 209 15.35 16.81 16.77
CA ASP A 209 15.03 17.48 15.51
C ASP A 209 13.85 16.82 14.77
N TYR A 210 13.01 17.61 14.10
CA TYR A 210 11.81 17.13 13.40
C TYR A 210 12.05 16.60 11.97
N ASN A 211 13.29 16.64 11.49
CA ASN A 211 13.73 15.93 10.29
C ASN A 211 14.11 14.51 10.68
N VAL A 212 13.29 13.56 10.24
CA VAL A 212 13.38 12.16 10.62
C VAL A 212 13.61 11.28 9.42
N ALA A 213 14.35 10.18 9.62
CA ALA A 213 14.37 9.09 8.67
C ALA A 213 13.31 8.05 9.08
N ILE A 214 12.39 7.72 8.19
CA ILE A 214 11.35 6.72 8.43
C ILE A 214 11.80 5.38 7.86
N ALA A 215 11.95 4.38 8.73
CA ALA A 215 12.21 3.00 8.32
C ALA A 215 10.90 2.23 8.25
N THR A 216 10.41 2.01 7.02
CA THR A 216 9.23 1.20 6.74
C THR A 216 9.40 0.40 5.45
N ASN A 217 8.41 -0.38 5.03
CA ASN A 217 8.52 -1.06 3.73
C ASN A 217 8.38 -0.07 2.57
N GLU A 218 9.08 -0.32 1.48
CA GLU A 218 9.13 0.50 0.26
C GLU A 218 7.75 0.93 -0.28
N TYR A 219 6.73 0.08 -0.16
CA TYR A 219 5.38 0.41 -0.60
C TYR A 219 4.65 1.41 0.32
N HIS A 220 5.09 1.51 1.58
CA HIS A 220 4.41 2.27 2.64
C HIS A 220 5.01 3.68 2.85
N GLU A 221 6.19 3.95 2.30
CA GLU A 221 6.92 5.22 2.42
C GLU A 221 6.07 6.46 2.12
N TYR A 222 5.32 6.45 1.00
CA TYR A 222 4.49 7.60 0.63
C TYR A 222 3.39 7.90 1.67
N ARG A 223 2.72 6.86 2.19
CA ARG A 223 1.66 7.06 3.17
C ARG A 223 2.24 7.48 4.52
N ALA A 224 3.38 6.91 4.92
CA ALA A 224 4.08 7.32 6.13
C ALA A 224 4.51 8.79 6.06
N SER A 225 5.06 9.26 4.93
CA SER A 225 5.46 10.66 4.76
C SER A 225 4.29 11.64 4.84
N LEU A 226 3.11 11.27 4.33
CA LEU A 226 1.88 12.07 4.50
C LEU A 226 1.48 12.20 5.97
N ILE A 227 1.62 11.12 6.75
CA ILE A 227 1.30 11.12 8.19
C ILE A 227 2.34 11.93 8.97
N CYS A 228 3.63 11.81 8.64
CA CYS A 228 4.69 12.66 9.20
C CYS A 228 4.41 14.14 8.96
N LYS A 229 4.10 14.52 7.71
CA LYS A 229 3.76 15.91 7.35
C LYS A 229 2.55 16.42 8.13
N LYS A 230 1.51 15.60 8.31
CA LYS A 230 0.33 15.94 9.13
C LYS A 230 0.71 16.24 10.58
N ASN A 231 1.72 15.55 11.13
CA ASN A 231 2.24 15.76 12.48
C ASN A 231 3.34 16.83 12.55
N GLY A 232 3.62 17.55 11.46
CA GLY A 232 4.66 18.59 11.44
C GLY A 232 6.09 18.05 11.45
N LEU A 233 6.29 16.81 10.98
CA LEU A 233 7.61 16.21 10.76
C LEU A 233 7.97 16.25 9.27
N THR A 234 9.27 16.43 8.99
CA THR A 234 9.84 16.24 7.66
C THR A 234 10.44 14.85 7.60
N ALA A 235 10.02 14.03 6.64
CA ALA A 235 10.41 12.63 6.57
C ALA A 235 11.25 12.33 5.31
N SER A 236 12.42 11.74 5.54
CA SER A 236 13.22 11.04 4.54
C SER A 236 13.00 9.52 4.66
N SER A 237 13.23 8.77 3.59
CA SER A 237 12.85 7.36 3.49
C SER A 237 14.02 6.41 3.65
N ILE A 238 13.83 5.38 4.47
CA ILE A 238 14.67 4.18 4.59
C ILE A 238 13.80 2.97 4.17
N PRO A 239 13.63 2.73 2.86
CA PRO A 239 12.74 1.69 2.36
C PRO A 239 13.29 0.29 2.59
N ALA A 240 12.55 -0.51 3.34
CA ALA A 240 12.79 -1.93 3.50
C ALA A 240 12.16 -2.73 2.35
N PRO A 241 12.90 -3.69 1.77
CA PRO A 241 12.42 -4.44 0.61
C PRO A 241 11.24 -5.33 0.98
N SER A 242 10.31 -5.46 0.03
CA SER A 242 9.21 -6.44 0.12
C SER A 242 9.40 -7.60 -0.85
N SER A 243 8.78 -8.75 -0.56
CA SER A 243 8.82 -9.89 -1.47
C SER A 243 8.29 -9.49 -2.86
N PRO A 244 9.02 -9.76 -3.96
CA PRO A 244 8.56 -9.46 -5.31
C PRO A 244 7.18 -10.05 -5.63
N ARG A 245 6.89 -11.24 -5.08
CA ARG A 245 5.58 -11.90 -5.25
C ARG A 245 4.44 -11.19 -4.53
N GLY A 246 4.73 -10.40 -3.50
CA GLY A 246 3.75 -9.62 -2.75
C GLY A 246 3.53 -8.21 -3.28
N LYS A 247 4.45 -7.68 -4.11
CA LYS A 247 4.38 -6.29 -4.60
C LYS A 247 3.02 -5.90 -5.19
N PRO A 248 2.38 -6.69 -6.08
CA PRO A 248 1.10 -6.29 -6.67
C PRO A 248 0.03 -5.97 -5.63
N THR A 249 -0.10 -6.81 -4.60
CA THR A 249 -1.10 -6.59 -3.56
C THR A 249 -0.70 -5.49 -2.58
N PHE A 250 0.58 -5.39 -2.21
CA PHE A 250 1.02 -4.39 -1.23
C PHE A 250 0.92 -2.97 -1.78
N PHE A 251 1.40 -2.72 -3.01
CA PHE A 251 1.31 -1.40 -3.63
C PHE A 251 -0.15 -0.99 -3.89
N THR A 252 -0.99 -1.94 -4.32
CA THR A 252 -2.42 -1.67 -4.54
C THR A 252 -3.15 -1.38 -3.23
N ARG A 253 -2.86 -2.13 -2.17
CA ARG A 253 -3.38 -1.85 -0.82
C ARG A 253 -2.96 -0.46 -0.35
N GLU A 254 -1.74 -0.04 -0.62
CA GLU A 254 -1.27 1.29 -0.22
C GLU A 254 -1.94 2.42 -0.97
N VAL A 255 -2.26 2.26 -2.27
CA VAL A 255 -3.10 3.23 -2.98
C VAL A 255 -4.44 3.44 -2.25
N LEU A 256 -5.10 2.35 -1.86
CA LEU A 256 -6.36 2.42 -1.09
C LEU A 256 -6.14 3.04 0.30
N GLY A 257 -5.02 2.74 0.96
CA GLY A 257 -4.64 3.32 2.25
C GLY A 257 -4.39 4.83 2.17
N VAL A 258 -3.78 5.31 1.09
CA VAL A 258 -3.57 6.75 0.84
C VAL A 258 -4.91 7.46 0.66
N TRP A 259 -5.84 6.87 -0.09
CA TRP A 259 -7.18 7.44 -0.25
C TRP A 259 -7.92 7.52 1.09
N ALA A 260 -7.84 6.47 1.90
CA ALA A 260 -8.39 6.49 3.26
C ALA A 260 -7.75 7.59 4.12
N GLN A 261 -6.43 7.81 4.01
CA GLN A 261 -5.74 8.89 4.71
C GLN A 261 -6.23 10.28 4.27
N TRP A 262 -6.42 10.51 2.97
CA TRP A 262 -6.93 11.79 2.47
C TRP A 262 -8.36 12.09 2.93
N ILE A 263 -9.19 11.06 3.08
CA ILE A 263 -10.54 11.21 3.63
C ILE A 263 -10.47 11.61 5.11
N LYS A 264 -9.62 10.96 5.91
CA LYS A 264 -9.42 11.30 7.34
C LYS A 264 -8.86 12.70 7.60
N VAL A 265 -8.13 13.29 6.65
CA VAL A 265 -7.57 14.64 6.79
C VAL A 265 -8.64 15.72 6.56
N LYS A 266 -9.76 15.39 5.90
CA LYS A 266 -10.86 16.33 5.62
C LYS A 266 -11.98 16.31 6.66
N SER A 267 -11.95 15.38 7.62
CA SER A 267 -12.87 15.30 8.76
C SER A 267 -12.25 15.92 10.00
#